data_AF-A0A2N3F1J8-F1
#
_entry.id   AF-A0A2N3F1J8-F1
#
_cell.length_a   1.000
_cell.length_b   1.000
_cell.length_c   1.000
_cell.angle_alpha   90.00
_cell.angle_beta   90.00
_cell.angle_gamma   90.00
#
_symmetry.space_group_name_H-M   'P 1'
#
loop_
_entity.id
_entity.type
_entity.pdbx_description
1 polymer ?
#
loop_
_entity_poly.entity_id
_entity_poly.type
_entity_poly.pdbx_seq_one_letter_code
_entity_poly.pdbx_strand_id
1 'polypeptide(L)'
;MKTMEPVSPNESSRDRAKPRGRLYRAFVNPEERRLRAGGRIFCFSVLYLALMAVEITLALILSGGELLITSFSLSFIVANLAVTLLAVWLARRFLDRRPFLDLGLRPERGWWADLFFGAALGGVLMAGIYLVEWAAGWLAFSGFAWDAMDWGQLLLPFAVAFFLYVVVGINEELMMRGYVMQNLAAGLNMFWAVFISSAVFGLMHLGNPHASWLSSLNIAVVGVLLAAGYL
;
A
#
# COMPACT_ATOMS: atom_id res chain seq x y z
N MET A 1 22.28 8.01 -73.24
CA MET A 1 21.25 7.39 -72.38
C MET A 1 21.76 7.47 -70.94
N LYS A 2 21.32 8.47 -70.17
CA LYS A 2 21.76 8.71 -68.77
C LYS A 2 20.97 7.78 -67.85
N THR A 3 21.66 6.90 -67.14
CA THR A 3 21.08 6.07 -66.08
C THR A 3 20.78 6.94 -64.86
N MET A 4 19.50 6.99 -64.46
CA MET A 4 19.08 7.62 -63.20
C MET A 4 19.37 6.66 -62.04
N GLU A 5 20.13 7.11 -61.05
CA GLU A 5 20.24 6.44 -59.76
C GLU A 5 18.95 6.64 -58.92
N PRO A 6 18.54 5.65 -58.12
CA PRO A 6 17.38 5.79 -57.25
C PRO A 6 17.69 6.72 -56.08
N VAL A 7 16.88 7.77 -55.94
CA VAL A 7 16.92 8.71 -54.80
C VAL A 7 16.52 7.94 -53.52
N SER A 8 17.48 7.82 -52.60
CA SER A 8 17.24 7.33 -51.23
C SER A 8 16.13 8.13 -50.55
N PRO A 9 15.13 7.50 -49.90
CA PRO A 9 14.11 8.22 -49.14
C PRO A 9 14.78 9.03 -48.03
N ASN A 10 14.51 10.33 -48.06
CA ASN A 10 15.00 11.35 -47.16
C ASN A 10 14.65 11.00 -45.69
N GLU A 11 15.66 10.82 -44.83
CA GLU A 11 15.50 10.57 -43.38
C GLU A 11 14.95 11.79 -42.58
N SER A 12 14.49 12.84 -43.26
CA SER A 12 14.19 14.13 -42.64
C SER A 12 12.78 14.28 -42.05
N SER A 13 11.97 13.22 -41.94
CA SER A 13 10.61 13.30 -41.39
C SER A 13 10.44 12.77 -39.97
N ARG A 14 11.54 12.53 -39.22
CA ARG A 14 11.44 12.42 -37.76
C ARG A 14 11.12 13.79 -37.17
N ASP A 15 9.82 14.03 -37.08
CA ASP A 15 9.12 15.08 -36.35
C ASP A 15 9.97 15.64 -35.18
N ARG A 16 10.70 16.73 -35.43
CA ARG A 16 11.46 17.45 -34.40
C ARG A 16 10.46 18.21 -33.54
N ALA A 17 9.76 17.48 -32.67
CA ALA A 17 8.89 18.07 -31.67
C ALA A 17 9.68 19.16 -30.91
N LYS A 18 9.13 20.39 -30.88
CA LYS A 18 9.75 21.54 -30.21
C LYS A 18 10.25 21.12 -28.82
N PRO A 19 11.46 21.53 -28.40
CA PRO A 19 11.99 21.14 -27.10
C PRO A 19 11.03 21.59 -26.00
N ARG A 20 10.37 20.62 -25.35
CA ARG A 20 9.41 20.89 -24.29
C ARG A 20 10.12 21.60 -23.12
N GLY A 21 9.48 22.64 -22.58
CA GLY A 21 10.05 23.55 -21.58
C GLY A 21 10.41 22.88 -20.25
N ARG A 22 11.23 23.55 -19.42
CA ARG A 22 11.72 23.00 -18.13
C ARG A 22 10.59 22.53 -17.20
N LEU A 23 9.48 23.28 -17.13
CA LEU A 23 8.30 22.92 -16.35
C LEU A 23 7.69 21.59 -16.80
N TYR A 24 7.57 21.35 -18.12
CA TYR A 24 7.08 20.08 -18.64
C TYR A 24 7.95 18.90 -18.20
N ARG A 25 9.28 19.06 -18.26
CA ARG A 25 10.24 18.01 -17.89
C ARG A 25 10.27 17.73 -16.38
N ALA A 26 9.82 18.69 -15.56
CA ALA A 26 9.70 18.52 -14.12
C ALA A 26 8.56 17.57 -13.74
N PHE A 27 7.44 17.59 -14.48
CA PHE A 27 6.26 16.76 -14.18
C PHE A 27 6.14 15.51 -15.06
N VAL A 28 6.69 15.53 -16.28
CA VAL A 28 6.60 14.42 -17.23
C VAL A 28 7.99 13.90 -17.56
N ASN A 29 8.17 12.58 -17.48
CA ASN A 29 9.34 11.91 -17.99
C ASN A 29 9.23 11.85 -19.54
N PRO A 30 10.09 12.56 -20.29
CA PRO A 30 10.01 12.60 -21.75
C PRO A 30 10.32 11.26 -22.42
N GLU A 31 11.18 10.44 -21.79
CA GLU A 31 11.62 9.14 -22.32
C GLU A 31 10.49 8.12 -22.20
N GLU A 32 9.86 8.05 -21.02
CA GLU A 32 8.77 7.11 -20.74
C GLU A 32 7.39 7.64 -21.15
N ARG A 33 7.30 8.91 -21.59
CA ARG A 33 6.06 9.61 -21.97
C ARG A 33 4.95 9.48 -20.93
N ARG A 34 5.29 9.55 -19.65
CA ARG A 34 4.37 9.44 -18.50
C ARG A 34 4.77 10.39 -17.37
N LEU A 35 3.84 10.64 -16.45
CA LEU A 35 4.09 11.48 -15.27
C LEU A 35 5.26 10.93 -14.43
N ARG A 36 6.05 11.83 -13.82
CA ARG A 36 7.07 11.44 -12.85
C ARG A 36 6.43 10.87 -11.59
N ALA A 37 7.22 10.16 -10.78
CA ALA A 37 6.76 9.48 -9.55
C ALA A 37 5.87 10.34 -8.66
N GLY A 38 6.30 11.56 -8.31
CA GLY A 38 5.51 12.45 -7.46
C GLY A 38 4.14 12.79 -8.05
N GLY A 39 4.06 13.06 -9.35
CA GLY A 39 2.78 13.30 -10.03
C GLY A 39 1.88 12.08 -10.06
N ARG A 40 2.45 10.88 -10.24
CA ARG A 40 1.69 9.60 -10.22
C ARG A 40 1.16 9.27 -8.83
N ILE A 41 1.94 9.53 -7.79
CA ILE A 41 1.52 9.35 -6.39
C ILE A 41 0.42 10.35 -6.05
N PHE A 42 0.58 11.63 -6.41
CA PHE A 42 -0.44 12.64 -6.17
C PHE A 42 -1.78 12.30 -6.86
N CYS A 43 -1.75 11.95 -8.15
CA CYS A 43 -2.96 11.54 -8.87
C CYS A 43 -3.60 10.30 -8.25
N PHE A 44 -2.80 9.32 -7.81
CA PHE A 44 -3.30 8.15 -7.09
C PHE A 44 -3.96 8.55 -5.76
N SER A 45 -3.33 9.40 -4.94
CA SER A 45 -3.91 9.87 -3.68
C SER A 45 -5.24 10.58 -3.88
N VAL A 46 -5.35 11.45 -4.90
CA VAL A 46 -6.61 12.12 -5.24
C VAL A 46 -7.68 11.11 -5.67
N LEU A 47 -7.32 10.16 -6.54
CA LEU A 47 -8.23 9.10 -6.97
C LEU A 47 -8.71 8.25 -5.79
N TYR A 48 -7.81 7.85 -4.90
CA TYR A 48 -8.12 7.05 -3.73
C TYR A 48 -9.09 7.78 -2.80
N LEU A 49 -8.80 9.05 -2.47
CA LEU A 49 -9.68 9.88 -1.63
C LEU A 49 -11.06 10.09 -2.28
N ALA A 50 -11.12 10.27 -3.61
CA ALA A 50 -12.39 10.38 -4.32
C ALA A 50 -13.22 9.09 -4.23
N LEU A 51 -12.60 7.93 -4.42
CA LEU A 51 -13.28 6.64 -4.30
C LEU A 51 -13.72 6.35 -2.86
N MET A 52 -12.91 6.69 -1.86
CA MET A 52 -13.31 6.61 -0.46
C MET A 52 -14.50 7.53 -0.14
N ALA A 53 -14.52 8.76 -0.68
CA ALA A 53 -15.65 9.66 -0.49
C ALA A 53 -16.94 9.08 -1.09
N VAL A 54 -16.86 8.44 -2.26
CA VAL A 54 -17.99 7.72 -2.87
C VAL A 54 -18.44 6.56 -1.99
N GLU A 55 -17.50 5.74 -1.48
CA GLU A 55 -17.79 4.63 -0.56
C GLU A 55 -18.56 5.12 0.67
N ILE A 56 -18.05 6.16 1.35
CA ILE A 56 -18.67 6.75 2.54
C ILE A 56 -20.05 7.32 2.22
N THR A 57 -20.19 8.03 1.10
CA THR A 57 -21.47 8.62 0.66
C THR A 57 -22.50 7.54 0.37
N LEU A 58 -22.10 6.46 -0.29
CA LEU A 58 -22.98 5.33 -0.57
C LEU A 58 -23.40 4.64 0.74
N ALA A 59 -22.47 4.39 1.66
CA ALA A 59 -22.77 3.81 2.97
C ALA A 59 -23.80 4.64 3.73
N LEU A 60 -23.64 5.97 3.74
CA LEU A 60 -24.57 6.93 4.33
C LEU A 60 -25.98 6.86 3.74
N ILE A 61 -26.08 6.78 2.41
CA ILE A 61 -27.39 6.69 1.73
C ILE A 61 -28.07 5.37 2.07
N LEU A 62 -27.33 4.26 2.05
CA LEU A 62 -27.86 2.93 2.32
C LEU A 62 -28.26 2.71 3.78
N SER A 63 -27.62 3.42 4.72
CA SER A 63 -27.98 3.38 6.14
C SER A 63 -29.10 4.34 6.52
N GLY A 64 -29.73 5.02 5.54
CA GLY A 64 -30.81 5.97 5.82
C GLY A 64 -30.35 7.24 6.53
N GLY A 65 -29.08 7.62 6.39
CA GLY A 65 -28.49 8.79 7.03
C GLY A 65 -27.92 8.53 8.43
N GLU A 66 -28.05 7.31 8.96
CA GLU A 66 -27.35 6.92 10.17
C GLU A 66 -25.90 6.58 9.82
N LEU A 67 -25.00 7.51 10.12
CA LEU A 67 -23.56 7.30 9.94
C LEU A 67 -23.05 6.37 11.05
N LEU A 68 -23.37 5.08 10.95
CA LEU A 68 -22.70 4.02 11.71
C LEU A 68 -21.30 3.84 11.12
N ILE A 69 -20.41 4.82 11.33
CA ILE A 69 -18.98 4.63 11.18
C ILE A 69 -18.55 3.70 12.32
N THR A 70 -18.79 2.41 12.11
CA THR A 70 -17.95 1.40 12.74
C THR A 70 -16.77 1.25 11.79
N SER A 71 -15.75 2.10 11.94
CA SER A 71 -14.53 2.12 11.09
C SER A 71 -13.82 0.76 11.01
N PHE A 72 -14.25 -0.21 11.81
CA PHE A 72 -13.68 -1.55 11.93
C PHE A 72 -14.71 -2.68 11.71
N SER A 73 -15.88 -2.41 11.14
CA SER A 73 -16.75 -3.52 10.71
C SER A 73 -16.12 -4.28 9.55
N LEU A 74 -16.31 -5.60 9.52
CA LEU A 74 -15.77 -6.46 8.45
C LEU A 74 -16.28 -6.01 7.06
N SER A 75 -17.54 -5.59 6.96
CA SER A 75 -18.13 -5.09 5.72
C SER A 75 -17.43 -3.82 5.21
N PHE A 76 -17.16 -2.86 6.10
CA PHE A 76 -16.43 -1.63 5.76
C PHE A 76 -15.01 -1.94 5.29
N ILE A 77 -14.29 -2.82 5.99
CA ILE A 77 -12.91 -3.18 5.64
C ILE A 77 -12.84 -3.92 4.29
N VAL A 78 -13.79 -4.80 4.01
CA VAL A 78 -13.89 -5.48 2.70
C VAL A 78 -14.26 -4.52 1.57
N ALA A 79 -15.18 -3.58 1.82
CA ALA A 79 -15.51 -2.52 0.86
C ALA A 79 -14.30 -1.63 0.57
N ASN A 80 -13.54 -1.27 1.61
CA ASN A 80 -12.34 -0.46 1.47
C ASN A 80 -11.24 -1.20 0.70
N LEU A 81 -11.08 -2.53 0.89
CA LEU A 81 -10.20 -3.34 0.05
C LEU A 81 -10.59 -3.23 -1.44
N ALA A 82 -11.87 -3.25 -1.78
CA ALA A 82 -12.33 -3.09 -3.16
C ALA A 82 -11.98 -1.71 -3.72
N VAL A 83 -12.12 -0.65 -2.91
CA VAL A 83 -11.67 0.70 -3.25
C VAL A 83 -10.16 0.74 -3.51
N THR A 84 -9.35 0.15 -2.63
CA THR A 84 -7.89 0.08 -2.79
C THR A 84 -7.50 -0.66 -4.05
N LEU A 85 -8.07 -1.85 -4.29
CA LEU A 85 -7.83 -2.65 -5.48
C LEU A 85 -8.17 -1.87 -6.75
N LEU A 86 -9.33 -1.20 -6.78
CA LEU A 86 -9.75 -0.39 -7.92
C LEU A 86 -8.83 0.81 -8.14
N ALA A 87 -8.51 1.57 -7.10
CA ALA A 87 -7.63 2.73 -7.17
C ALA A 87 -6.24 2.35 -7.68
N VAL A 88 -5.65 1.31 -7.11
CA VAL A 88 -4.34 0.80 -7.51
C VAL A 88 -4.39 0.25 -8.93
N TRP A 89 -5.42 -0.51 -9.30
CA TRP A 89 -5.56 -1.04 -10.66
C TRP A 89 -5.66 0.08 -11.71
N LEU A 90 -6.53 1.09 -11.48
CA LEU A 90 -6.67 2.25 -12.34
C LEU A 90 -5.34 3.01 -12.47
N ALA A 91 -4.69 3.28 -11.34
CA ALA A 91 -3.41 3.97 -11.32
C ALA A 91 -2.31 3.19 -12.04
N ARG A 92 -2.22 1.88 -11.84
CA ARG A 92 -1.30 1.00 -12.56
C ARG A 92 -1.56 0.98 -14.06
N ARG A 93 -2.82 0.87 -14.44
CA ARG A 93 -3.23 0.77 -15.85
C ARG A 93 -2.97 2.06 -16.61
N PHE A 94 -3.35 3.20 -16.03
CA PHE A 94 -3.40 4.48 -16.73
C PHE A 94 -2.21 5.41 -16.43
N LEU A 95 -1.72 5.44 -15.18
CA LEU A 95 -0.60 6.31 -14.78
C LEU A 95 0.74 5.61 -14.97
N ASP A 96 0.89 4.38 -14.47
CA ASP A 96 2.15 3.64 -14.56
C ASP A 96 2.32 2.95 -15.91
N ARG A 97 1.21 2.53 -16.53
CA ARG A 97 1.18 1.67 -17.72
C ARG A 97 1.98 0.38 -17.52
N ARG A 98 1.86 -0.21 -16.33
CA ARG A 98 2.54 -1.46 -15.94
C ARG A 98 1.52 -2.52 -15.49
N PRO A 99 1.82 -3.82 -15.64
CA PRO A 99 1.00 -4.88 -15.10
C PRO A 99 0.72 -4.71 -13.60
N PHE A 100 -0.48 -5.11 -13.18
CA PHE A 100 -0.88 -5.11 -11.77
C PHE A 100 -0.06 -6.11 -10.95
N LEU A 101 0.26 -7.28 -11.52
CA LEU A 101 1.01 -8.32 -10.82
C LEU A 101 2.45 -7.91 -10.46
N ASP A 102 3.01 -6.91 -11.13
CA ASP A 102 4.35 -6.37 -10.83
C ASP A 102 4.40 -5.58 -9.52
N LEU A 103 3.29 -5.54 -8.75
CA LEU A 103 3.20 -4.98 -7.40
C LEU A 103 3.75 -5.91 -6.30
N GLY A 104 4.55 -6.92 -6.66
CA GLY A 104 5.00 -7.98 -5.74
C GLY A 104 3.98 -9.12 -5.57
N LEU A 105 3.02 -9.23 -6.50
CA LEU A 105 1.96 -10.25 -6.46
C LEU A 105 2.23 -11.45 -7.37
N ARG A 106 3.38 -11.47 -8.05
CA ARG A 106 3.79 -12.63 -8.86
C ARG A 106 4.19 -13.77 -7.92
N PRO A 107 3.64 -14.98 -8.09
CA PRO A 107 4.11 -16.13 -7.35
C PRO A 107 5.55 -16.44 -7.78
N GLU A 108 6.49 -16.22 -6.88
CA GLU A 108 7.90 -16.55 -7.08
C GLU A 108 8.27 -17.77 -6.23
N ARG A 109 9.38 -18.41 -6.60
CA ARG A 109 9.91 -19.53 -5.82
C ARG A 109 10.35 -19.01 -4.46
N GLY A 110 9.75 -19.53 -3.38
CA GLY A 110 10.02 -19.06 -2.01
C GLY A 110 8.85 -18.32 -1.37
N TRP A 111 7.82 -17.95 -2.13
CA TRP A 111 6.67 -17.17 -1.63
C TRP A 111 6.05 -17.72 -0.33
N TRP A 112 5.84 -19.03 -0.24
CA TRP A 112 5.34 -19.66 0.98
C TRP A 112 6.32 -19.57 2.15
N ALA A 113 7.62 -19.71 1.88
CA ALA A 113 8.65 -19.60 2.91
C ALA A 113 8.69 -18.17 3.46
N ASP A 114 8.60 -17.16 2.61
CA ASP A 114 8.57 -15.75 3.02
C ASP A 114 7.30 -15.43 3.82
N LEU A 115 6.14 -15.94 3.39
CA LEU A 115 4.89 -15.79 4.12
C LEU A 115 4.97 -16.40 5.53
N PHE A 116 5.43 -17.65 5.65
CA PHE A 116 5.53 -18.32 6.95
C PHE A 116 6.64 -17.73 7.81
N PHE A 117 7.74 -17.26 7.21
CA PHE A 117 8.79 -16.53 7.91
C PHE A 117 8.24 -15.23 8.50
N GLY A 118 7.54 -14.41 7.70
CA GLY A 118 6.93 -13.17 8.16
C GLY A 118 5.88 -13.40 9.26
N ALA A 119 5.02 -14.41 9.11
CA ALA A 119 4.06 -14.78 10.13
C ALA A 119 4.74 -15.24 11.45
N ALA A 120 5.78 -16.07 11.36
CA ALA A 120 6.55 -16.52 12.51
C ALA A 120 7.29 -15.36 13.18
N LEU A 121 7.90 -14.47 12.40
CA LEU A 121 8.58 -13.28 12.91
C LEU A 121 7.60 -12.36 13.65
N GLY A 122 6.41 -12.13 13.11
CA GLY A 122 5.35 -11.40 13.79
C GLY A 122 4.96 -12.03 15.13
N GLY A 123 4.79 -13.36 15.16
CA GLY A 123 4.55 -14.11 16.38
C GLY A 123 5.67 -13.98 17.42
N VAL A 124 6.93 -14.07 16.99
CA VAL A 124 8.11 -13.89 17.84
C VAL A 124 8.18 -12.47 18.41
N LEU A 125 7.90 -11.45 17.61
CA LEU A 125 7.90 -10.06 18.06
C LEU A 125 6.81 -9.81 19.11
N MET A 126 5.58 -10.32 18.89
CA MET A 126 4.49 -10.19 19.87
C MET A 126 4.77 -10.97 21.15
N ALA A 127 5.33 -12.18 21.05
CA ALA A 127 5.78 -12.94 22.22
C ALA A 127 6.89 -12.20 22.98
N GLY A 128 7.83 -11.57 22.26
CA GLY A 128 8.88 -10.75 22.85
C GLY A 128 8.33 -9.56 23.64
N ILE A 129 7.35 -8.84 23.09
CA ILE A 129 6.67 -7.74 23.80
C ILE A 129 6.05 -8.27 25.09
N TYR A 130 5.26 -9.34 25.02
CA TYR A 130 4.64 -9.96 26.20
C TYR A 130 5.68 -10.35 27.27
N LEU A 131 6.78 -11.00 26.88
CA LEU A 131 7.81 -11.44 27.81
C LEU A 131 8.53 -10.27 28.47
N VAL A 132 8.78 -9.18 27.75
CA VAL A 132 9.38 -7.96 28.30
C VAL A 132 8.44 -7.31 29.32
N GLU A 133 7.16 -7.15 28.98
CA GLU A 133 6.17 -6.56 29.89
C GLU A 133 5.94 -7.43 31.14
N TRP A 134 5.93 -8.75 30.97
CA TRP A 134 5.85 -9.70 32.08
C TRP A 134 7.10 -9.64 32.98
N ALA A 135 8.30 -9.64 32.40
CA ALA A 135 9.55 -9.54 33.15
C ALA A 135 9.70 -8.18 33.88
N ALA A 136 9.14 -7.11 33.33
CA ALA A 136 9.06 -5.80 33.97
C ALA A 136 8.04 -5.73 35.11
N GLY A 137 7.24 -6.79 35.31
CA GLY A 137 6.17 -6.83 36.31
C GLY A 137 4.93 -6.00 35.93
N TRP A 138 4.78 -5.62 34.66
CA TRP A 138 3.62 -4.87 34.16
C TRP A 138 2.43 -5.76 33.83
N LEU A 139 2.69 -7.06 33.61
CA LEU A 139 1.66 -8.07 33.37
C LEU A 139 1.71 -9.17 34.42
N ALA A 140 0.53 -9.73 34.73
CA ALA A 140 0.39 -10.94 35.50
C ALA A 140 -0.22 -12.04 34.61
N PHE A 141 0.38 -13.23 34.61
CA PHE A 141 -0.21 -14.39 33.95
C PHE A 141 -1.37 -14.92 34.80
N SER A 142 -2.58 -14.94 34.22
CA SER A 142 -3.81 -15.34 34.91
C SER A 142 -4.38 -16.70 34.48
N GLY A 143 -3.81 -17.33 33.45
CA GLY A 143 -4.30 -18.58 32.86
C GLY A 143 -4.44 -18.49 31.34
N PHE A 144 -5.01 -19.52 30.72
CA PHE A 144 -5.28 -19.51 29.29
C PHE A 144 -6.73 -19.14 28.97
N ALA A 145 -6.97 -18.59 27.78
CA ALA A 145 -8.30 -18.14 27.38
C ALA A 145 -9.34 -19.28 27.38
N TRP A 146 -8.92 -20.50 27.02
CA TRP A 146 -9.78 -21.70 27.01
C TRP A 146 -10.08 -22.26 28.41
N ASP A 147 -9.43 -21.76 29.46
CA ASP A 147 -9.79 -22.10 30.85
C ASP A 147 -11.01 -21.27 31.32
N ALA A 148 -11.25 -20.12 30.69
CA ALA A 148 -12.29 -19.17 31.07
C ALA A 148 -13.45 -19.06 30.06
N MET A 149 -13.27 -19.53 28.83
CA MET A 149 -14.25 -19.42 27.74
C MET A 149 -14.39 -20.74 26.97
N ASP A 150 -15.62 -21.05 26.55
CA ASP A 150 -15.87 -22.17 25.65
C ASP A 150 -15.23 -21.92 24.27
N TRP A 151 -14.83 -23.00 23.58
CA TRP A 151 -14.20 -22.93 22.25
C TRP A 151 -15.03 -22.13 21.24
N GLY A 152 -16.36 -22.19 21.29
CA GLY A 152 -17.21 -21.41 20.38
C GLY A 152 -17.12 -19.89 20.62
N GLN A 153 -16.99 -19.48 21.88
CA GLN A 153 -16.84 -18.08 22.28
C GLN A 153 -15.42 -17.56 22.00
N LEU A 154 -14.43 -18.43 21.96
CA LEU A 154 -13.03 -18.09 21.66
C LEU A 154 -12.74 -18.05 20.16
N LEU A 155 -13.11 -19.12 19.43
CA LEU A 155 -12.68 -19.33 18.05
C LEU A 155 -13.34 -18.37 17.05
N LEU A 156 -14.62 -18.04 17.25
CA LEU A 156 -15.33 -17.18 16.31
C LEU A 156 -14.78 -15.74 16.30
N PRO A 157 -14.63 -15.04 17.45
CA PRO A 157 -14.02 -13.70 17.47
C PRO A 157 -12.58 -13.72 16.98
N PHE A 158 -11.81 -14.76 17.32
CA PHE A 158 -10.44 -14.92 16.84
C PHE A 158 -10.38 -15.06 15.32
N ALA A 159 -11.22 -15.91 14.72
CA ALA A 159 -11.29 -16.07 13.27
C ALA A 159 -11.72 -14.76 12.58
N VAL A 160 -12.73 -14.07 13.12
CA VAL A 160 -13.17 -12.77 12.59
C VAL A 160 -12.02 -11.75 12.63
N ALA A 161 -11.33 -11.62 13.76
CA ALA A 161 -10.19 -10.72 13.89
C ALA A 161 -9.05 -11.10 12.93
N PHE A 162 -8.74 -12.39 12.81
CA PHE A 162 -7.72 -12.89 11.90
C PHE A 162 -8.02 -12.47 10.45
N PHE A 163 -9.21 -12.79 9.93
CA PHE A 163 -9.57 -12.43 8.55
C PHE A 163 -9.66 -10.92 8.34
N LEU A 164 -10.17 -10.19 9.33
CA LEU A 164 -10.22 -8.74 9.31
C LEU A 164 -8.81 -8.15 9.13
N TYR A 165 -7.85 -8.56 9.97
CA TYR A 165 -6.48 -8.03 9.89
C TYR A 165 -5.70 -8.52 8.69
N VAL A 166 -6.01 -9.71 8.14
CA VAL A 166 -5.47 -10.13 6.83
C VAL A 166 -5.91 -9.16 5.74
N VAL A 167 -7.19 -8.76 5.71
CA VAL A 167 -7.69 -7.80 4.72
C VAL A 167 -7.06 -6.42 4.92
N VAL A 168 -6.94 -5.95 6.16
CA VAL A 168 -6.24 -4.70 6.48
C VAL A 168 -4.80 -4.74 5.98
N GLY A 169 -4.06 -5.82 6.29
CA GLY A 169 -2.67 -5.98 5.85
C GLY A 169 -2.53 -5.98 4.33
N ILE A 170 -3.40 -6.67 3.60
CA ILE A 170 -3.39 -6.65 2.12
C ILE A 170 -3.62 -5.23 1.60
N ASN A 171 -4.58 -4.51 2.18
CA ASN A 171 -4.91 -3.14 1.77
C ASN A 171 -3.72 -2.19 1.98
N GLU A 172 -3.16 -2.19 3.19
CA GLU A 172 -2.03 -1.34 3.57
C GLU A 172 -0.77 -1.65 2.75
N GLU A 173 -0.42 -2.93 2.58
CA GLU A 173 0.76 -3.35 1.82
C GLU A 173 0.62 -3.04 0.32
N LEU A 174 -0.55 -3.29 -0.27
CA LEU A 174 -0.79 -3.00 -1.68
C LEU A 174 -0.68 -1.49 -1.98
N MET A 175 -1.22 -0.66 -1.10
CA MET A 175 -1.16 0.80 -1.25
C MET A 175 0.27 1.32 -1.00
N MET A 176 0.88 0.95 0.12
CA MET A 176 2.13 1.56 0.57
C MET A 176 3.37 0.95 -0.07
N ARG A 177 3.52 -0.38 -0.04
CA ARG A 177 4.72 -1.06 -0.59
C ARG A 177 4.54 -1.35 -2.06
N GLY A 178 3.36 -1.84 -2.43
CA GLY A 178 3.01 -2.10 -3.82
C GLY A 178 3.07 -0.83 -4.66
N TYR A 179 2.23 0.17 -4.37
CA TYR A 179 2.10 1.33 -5.27
C TYR A 179 3.03 2.49 -4.90
N VAL A 180 2.95 3.02 -3.68
CA VAL A 180 3.66 4.26 -3.28
C VAL A 180 5.18 4.06 -3.28
N MET A 181 5.69 3.04 -2.60
CA MET A 181 7.12 2.77 -2.48
C MET A 181 7.76 2.45 -3.83
N GLN A 182 7.17 1.58 -4.66
CA GLN A 182 7.69 1.30 -6.00
C GLN A 182 7.78 2.58 -6.86
N ASN A 183 6.77 3.45 -6.79
CA ASN A 183 6.77 4.71 -7.53
C ASN A 183 7.86 5.66 -7.02
N LEU A 184 8.03 5.79 -5.71
CA LEU A 184 9.12 6.55 -5.11
C LEU A 184 10.48 5.99 -5.54
N ALA A 185 10.67 4.68 -5.51
CA ALA A 185 11.92 4.03 -5.89
C ALA A 185 12.26 4.29 -7.36
N ALA A 186 11.26 4.27 -8.25
CA ALA A 186 11.44 4.58 -9.67
C ALA A 186 11.75 6.06 -9.95
N GLY A 187 11.35 6.98 -9.07
CA GLY A 187 11.59 8.42 -9.24
C GLY A 187 12.78 8.98 -8.48
N LEU A 188 13.18 8.31 -7.41
CA LEU A 188 14.29 8.68 -6.51
C LEU A 188 15.28 7.50 -6.46
N ASN A 189 15.28 6.75 -5.36
CA ASN A 189 15.99 5.51 -5.16
C ASN A 189 15.29 4.71 -4.04
N MET A 190 15.73 3.47 -3.81
CA MET A 190 15.09 2.60 -2.81
C MET A 190 15.20 3.13 -1.38
N PHE A 191 16.34 3.74 -1.01
CA PHE A 191 16.52 4.31 0.31
C PHE A 191 15.45 5.37 0.63
N TRP A 192 15.27 6.35 -0.26
CA TRP A 192 14.25 7.39 -0.09
C TRP A 192 12.83 6.83 -0.21
N ALA A 193 12.64 5.79 -1.02
CA ALA A 193 11.35 5.14 -1.13
C ALA A 193 10.92 4.52 0.20
N VAL A 194 11.80 3.75 0.85
CA VAL A 194 11.55 3.14 2.16
C VAL A 194 11.34 4.22 3.22
N PHE A 195 12.21 5.23 3.27
CA PHE A 195 12.12 6.29 4.27
C PHE A 195 10.79 7.07 4.17
N ILE A 196 10.44 7.53 2.96
CA ILE A 196 9.24 8.35 2.74
C ILE A 196 7.98 7.52 2.89
N SER A 197 7.91 6.31 2.32
CA SER A 197 6.71 5.47 2.43
C SER A 197 6.43 5.08 3.89
N SER A 198 7.47 4.78 4.67
CA SER A 198 7.34 4.44 6.09
C SER A 198 6.91 5.64 6.94
N ALA A 199 7.45 6.83 6.66
CA ALA A 199 7.01 8.06 7.33
C ALA A 199 5.54 8.37 7.03
N VAL A 200 5.12 8.26 5.77
CA VAL A 200 3.71 8.44 5.37
C VAL A 200 2.83 7.40 6.05
N PHE A 201 3.26 6.13 6.10
CA PHE A 201 2.53 5.05 6.78
C PHE A 201 2.27 5.38 8.26
N GLY A 202 3.29 5.81 9.00
CA GLY A 202 3.12 6.24 10.40
C GLY A 202 2.22 7.46 10.57
N LEU A 203 2.29 8.45 9.67
CA LEU A 203 1.44 9.63 9.69
C LEU A 203 -0.03 9.31 9.43
N MET A 204 -0.33 8.35 8.53
CA MET A 204 -1.70 7.90 8.26
C MET A 204 -2.39 7.33 9.50
N HIS A 205 -1.61 6.83 10.47
CA HIS A 205 -2.14 6.27 11.71
C HIS A 205 -2.44 7.32 12.80
N LEU A 206 -2.16 8.61 12.56
CA LEU A 206 -2.56 9.69 13.48
C LEU A 206 -4.09 9.84 13.59
N GLY A 207 -4.84 9.30 12.62
CA GLY A 207 -6.30 9.26 12.67
C GLY A 207 -6.88 8.18 13.60
N ASN A 208 -6.05 7.30 14.15
CA ASN A 208 -6.52 6.22 15.00
C ASN A 208 -6.89 6.72 16.41
N PRO A 209 -7.89 6.08 17.07
CA PRO A 209 -8.18 6.36 18.47
C PRO A 209 -6.93 6.22 19.34
N HIS A 210 -6.72 7.17 20.26
CA HIS A 210 -5.57 7.19 21.18
C HIS A 210 -4.19 7.27 20.50
N ALA A 211 -4.12 7.61 19.20
CA ALA A 211 -2.85 7.85 18.53
C ALA A 211 -2.11 9.06 19.14
N SER A 212 -0.79 8.94 19.20
CA SER A 212 0.14 10.00 19.60
C SER A 212 1.26 10.12 18.56
N TRP A 213 2.02 11.21 18.64
CA TRP A 213 3.23 11.34 17.83
C TRP A 213 4.19 10.15 18.04
N LEU A 214 4.32 9.67 19.28
CA LEU A 214 5.20 8.55 19.60
C LEU A 214 4.71 7.22 18.99
N SER A 215 3.41 6.94 19.04
CA SER A 215 2.86 5.73 18.41
C SER A 215 3.01 5.78 16.89
N SER A 216 2.77 6.93 16.26
CA SER A 216 2.97 7.11 14.82
C SER A 216 4.43 6.98 14.40
N LEU A 217 5.36 7.51 15.21
CA LEU A 217 6.79 7.31 14.98
C LEU A 217 7.17 5.82 15.08
N ASN A 218 6.65 5.11 16.09
CA ASN A 218 6.87 3.67 16.22
C ASN A 218 6.34 2.90 15.00
N ILE A 219 5.13 3.24 14.53
CA ILE A 219 4.55 2.65 13.31
C ILE A 219 5.40 2.97 12.07
N ALA A 220 5.97 4.17 11.98
CA ALA A 220 6.91 4.50 10.90
C ALA A 220 8.19 3.64 10.95
N VAL A 221 8.73 3.37 12.14
CA VAL A 221 9.90 2.47 12.31
C VAL A 221 9.55 1.04 11.92
N VAL A 222 8.40 0.52 12.37
CA VAL A 222 7.86 -0.77 11.90
C VAL A 222 7.66 -0.74 10.39
N GLY A 223 7.29 0.40 9.82
CA GLY A 223 7.14 0.56 8.39
C GLY A 223 8.42 0.29 7.60
N VAL A 224 9.59 0.62 8.15
CA VAL A 224 10.91 0.29 7.58
C VAL A 224 11.16 -1.20 7.66
N LEU A 225 10.83 -1.85 8.78
CA LEU A 225 10.93 -3.31 8.94
C LEU A 225 10.06 -4.04 7.91
N LEU A 226 8.81 -3.61 7.72
CA LEU A 226 7.90 -4.19 6.73
C LEU A 226 8.45 -4.02 5.30
N ALA A 227 9.04 -2.87 5.00
CA ALA A 227 9.66 -2.65 3.70
C ALA A 227 10.88 -3.58 3.46
N ALA A 228 11.57 -4.02 4.50
CA ALA A 228 12.70 -4.95 4.36
C ALA A 228 12.27 -6.33 3.83
N GLY A 229 11.04 -6.77 4.08
CA GLY A 229 10.50 -8.00 3.49
C GLY A 229 10.28 -7.93 1.97
N TYR A 230 10.38 -6.73 1.38
CA TYR A 230 10.25 -6.48 -0.05
C TYR A 230 11.63 -6.42 -0.77
N LEU A 231 12.73 -6.25 -0.04
CA LEU A 231 14.08 -5.99 -0.58
C LEU A 231 14.88 -7.28 -0.75
#